data_AF-A0A0A7PMA2-F1
#
_entry.id   AF-A0A0A7PMA2-F1
#
_cell.length_a   1.000
_cell.length_b   1.000
_cell.length_c   1.000
_cell.angle_alpha   90.00
_cell.angle_beta   90.00
_cell.angle_gamma   90.00
#
_symmetry.space_group_name_H-M   'P 1'
#
loop_
_entity.id
_entity.type
_entity.pdbx_description
1 polymer ?
#
loop_
_entity_poly.entity_id
_entity_poly.type
_entity_poly.pdbx_seq_one_letter_code
_entity_poly.pdbx_strand_id
1 'polypeptide(L)'
;MIAALAVTLLLTGCSDSEYGRKLSRADVEELAREMRVTVGEVPLVFPRVALHGRDEAKPFPAPGAKLDRIEFGIGIGTYGWSDFESEIRKICPLLARHWVASVCDDPGAPIEQAMPINSFYLMDRDALALFDNHATVGGENMGDQLRTMRFEVGRTEIQCDREEPAETRLCSAAKPISRQLIAVWTVWDGERETAPMMAEREGKAIAAFVRYAIAPEEDFDRLLPAMCELQRPDAKEGPNGDPCKV
;
A
#
# COMPACT_ATOMS: atom_id res chain seq x y z
N MET A 1 48.74 41.75 28.02
CA MET A 1 47.49 41.11 28.48
C MET A 1 46.72 40.64 27.26
N ILE A 2 46.79 39.35 26.93
CA ILE A 2 46.04 38.74 25.83
C ILE A 2 45.05 37.78 26.49
N ALA A 3 43.75 38.07 26.39
CA ALA A 3 42.69 37.25 26.94
C ALA A 3 42.40 36.11 25.95
N ALA A 4 42.59 34.87 26.41
CA ALA A 4 42.23 33.67 25.66
C ALA A 4 40.74 33.37 25.85
N LEU A 5 39.97 33.43 24.77
CA LEU A 5 38.59 32.97 24.70
C LEU A 5 38.60 31.44 24.51
N ALA A 6 38.25 30.71 25.57
CA ALA A 6 38.00 29.28 25.51
C ALA A 6 36.61 29.03 24.90
N VAL A 7 36.57 28.58 23.65
CA VAL A 7 35.35 28.13 22.98
C VAL A 7 35.08 26.69 23.41
N THR A 8 34.08 26.49 24.26
CA THR A 8 33.61 25.17 24.67
C THR A 8 32.65 24.63 23.61
N LEU A 9 33.16 23.77 22.72
CA LEU A 9 32.33 22.97 21.82
C LEU A 9 31.63 21.88 22.63
N LEU A 10 30.38 22.12 23.01
CA LEU A 10 29.47 21.09 23.50
C LEU A 10 28.96 20.28 22.30
N LEU A 11 29.62 19.16 22.01
CA LEU A 11 29.08 18.12 21.14
C LEU A 11 27.99 17.35 21.90
N THR A 12 26.76 17.88 21.88
CA THR A 12 25.58 17.09 22.25
C THR A 12 25.28 16.13 21.10
N GLY A 13 25.84 14.92 21.18
CA GLY A 13 25.46 13.82 20.30
C GLY A 13 24.04 13.36 20.65
N CYS A 14 23.04 13.91 19.97
CA CYS A 14 21.70 13.32 19.90
C CYS A 14 21.76 12.10 18.98
N SER A 15 22.25 10.98 19.51
CA SER A 15 22.01 9.66 18.93
C SER A 15 20.67 9.16 19.46
N ASP A 16 19.59 9.90 19.15
CA ASP A 16 18.25 9.36 19.27
C ASP A 16 18.16 8.22 18.26
N SER A 17 17.76 7.05 18.75
CA SER A 17 17.90 5.77 18.07
C SER A 17 17.47 5.83 16.59
N GLU A 18 18.35 5.35 15.72
CA GLU A 18 18.14 5.12 14.28
C GLU A 18 16.88 4.28 13.95
N TYR A 19 16.25 3.71 14.97
CA TYR A 19 15.07 2.88 14.92
C TYR A 19 14.06 3.54 15.86
N GLY A 20 12.85 3.80 15.36
CA GLY A 20 11.86 4.70 15.96
C GLY A 20 11.44 4.38 17.41
N ARG A 21 10.36 5.04 17.85
CA ARG A 21 9.84 4.82 19.20
C ARG A 21 9.45 3.34 19.36
N LYS A 22 10.14 2.65 20.27
CA LYS A 22 9.80 1.28 20.68
C LYS A 22 8.29 1.15 20.95
N LEU A 23 7.63 0.27 20.21
CA LEU A 23 6.21 -0.01 20.39
C LEU A 23 5.96 -0.67 21.75
N SER A 24 4.95 -0.18 22.47
CA SER A 24 4.42 -0.86 23.65
C SER A 24 3.36 -1.89 23.23
N ARG A 25 3.02 -2.80 24.15
CA ARG A 25 1.87 -3.71 23.96
C ARG A 25 0.58 -2.96 23.60
N ALA A 26 0.34 -1.81 24.25
CA ALA A 26 -0.85 -1.00 23.97
C ALA A 26 -0.81 -0.40 22.56
N ASP A 27 0.37 -0.03 22.05
CA ASP A 27 0.51 0.43 20.67
C ASP A 27 0.20 -0.69 19.68
N VAL A 28 0.69 -1.91 19.93
CA VAL A 28 0.42 -3.10 19.09
C VAL A 28 -1.07 -3.47 19.11
N GLU A 29 -1.70 -3.48 20.27
CA GLU A 29 -3.15 -3.70 20.40
C GLU A 29 -3.95 -2.62 19.66
N GLU A 30 -3.50 -1.37 19.68
CA GLU A 30 -4.14 -0.28 18.95
C GLU A 30 -3.98 -0.41 17.43
N LEU A 31 -2.81 -0.83 16.95
CA LEU A 31 -2.54 -1.09 15.53
C LEU A 31 -3.37 -2.26 14.98
N ALA A 32 -3.63 -3.27 15.81
CA ALA A 32 -4.45 -4.43 15.45
C ALA A 32 -5.94 -4.08 15.31
N ARG A 33 -6.43 -2.97 15.89
CA ARG A 33 -7.83 -2.60 15.82
C ARG A 33 -8.25 -2.33 14.37
N GLU A 34 -9.44 -2.82 14.02
CA GLU A 34 -10.11 -2.41 12.79
C GLU A 34 -10.44 -0.91 12.82
N MET A 35 -10.23 -0.26 11.69
CA MET A 35 -10.78 1.04 11.37
C MET A 35 -11.85 0.90 10.30
N ARG A 36 -12.83 1.80 10.37
CA ARG A 36 -13.92 1.90 9.40
C ARG A 36 -13.88 3.28 8.80
N VAL A 37 -13.78 3.37 7.49
CA VAL A 37 -13.72 4.64 6.75
C VAL A 37 -14.61 4.55 5.52
N THR A 38 -14.83 5.67 4.86
CA THR A 38 -15.55 5.72 3.58
C THR A 38 -14.73 6.50 2.58
N VAL A 39 -14.56 5.94 1.38
CA VAL A 39 -13.87 6.58 0.25
C VAL A 39 -14.75 6.42 -0.98
N GLY A 40 -15.07 7.50 -1.69
CA GLY A 40 -15.89 7.41 -2.89
C GLY A 40 -17.21 6.67 -2.65
N GLU A 41 -17.90 6.99 -1.55
CA GLU A 41 -19.14 6.33 -1.08
C GLU A 41 -19.01 4.83 -0.72
N VAL A 42 -17.82 4.24 -0.81
CA VAL A 42 -17.57 2.83 -0.48
C VAL A 42 -17.09 2.73 0.97
N PRO A 43 -17.79 2.01 1.85
CA PRO A 43 -17.32 1.74 3.20
C PRO A 43 -16.20 0.70 3.14
N LEU A 44 -15.09 0.99 3.82
CA LEU A 44 -13.91 0.14 3.88
C LEU A 44 -13.55 -0.18 5.33
N VAL A 45 -13.09 -1.41 5.57
CA VAL A 45 -12.71 -1.91 6.89
C VAL A 45 -11.40 -2.69 6.80
N PHE A 46 -10.41 -2.29 7.59
CA PHE A 46 -9.08 -2.89 7.63
C PHE A 46 -8.41 -2.56 8.97
N PRO A 47 -7.42 -3.32 9.44
CA PRO A 47 -6.70 -2.97 10.66
C PRO A 47 -5.83 -1.73 10.44
N ARG A 48 -5.58 -0.96 11.50
CA ARG A 48 -4.79 0.27 11.40
C ARG A 48 -3.36 0.04 10.95
N VAL A 49 -2.80 -1.13 11.25
CA VAL A 49 -1.46 -1.52 10.76
C VAL A 49 -1.38 -1.58 9.23
N ALA A 50 -2.51 -1.78 8.53
CA ALA A 50 -2.55 -1.84 7.07
C ALA A 50 -2.29 -0.48 6.40
N LEU A 51 -2.37 0.62 7.14
CA LEU A 51 -1.97 1.93 6.63
C LEU A 51 -0.44 2.02 6.62
N HIS A 52 0.13 1.96 5.43
CA HIS A 52 1.56 2.15 5.27
C HIS A 52 1.94 3.62 5.36
N GLY A 53 3.19 3.86 5.76
CA GLY A 53 3.83 5.15 5.54
C GLY A 53 3.36 6.25 6.48
N ARG A 54 3.40 6.00 7.81
CA ARG A 54 3.81 7.00 8.82
C ARG A 54 3.62 6.55 10.27
N ASP A 55 4.68 6.71 11.04
CA ASP A 55 4.69 7.03 12.47
C ASP A 55 3.93 8.34 12.83
N GLU A 56 3.11 8.91 11.94
CA GLU A 56 2.64 10.31 11.97
C GLU A 56 1.14 10.53 11.65
N ALA A 57 0.37 9.53 11.21
CA ALA A 57 -1.09 9.68 11.10
C ALA A 57 -1.76 9.53 12.48
N LYS A 58 -1.13 10.07 13.53
CA LYS A 58 -1.76 10.30 14.83
C LYS A 58 -2.29 11.74 14.81
N PRO A 59 -3.61 11.94 15.00
CA PRO A 59 -4.61 10.92 15.30
C PRO A 59 -5.05 10.13 14.06
N PHE A 60 -5.32 8.82 14.25
CA PHE A 60 -5.96 8.01 13.22
C PHE A 60 -7.33 8.61 12.86
N PRO A 61 -7.83 8.39 11.64
CA PRO A 61 -9.17 8.83 11.27
C PRO A 61 -10.21 8.32 12.27
N ALA A 62 -11.17 9.19 12.62
CA ALA A 62 -12.30 8.79 13.45
C ALA A 62 -13.07 7.64 12.78
N PRO A 63 -13.68 6.72 13.54
CA PRO A 63 -14.54 5.69 12.98
C PRO A 63 -15.66 6.30 12.11
N GLY A 64 -15.79 5.82 10.88
CA GLY A 64 -16.74 6.34 9.89
C GLY A 64 -16.29 7.61 9.18
N ALA A 65 -15.03 8.04 9.36
CA ALA A 65 -14.49 9.20 8.64
C ALA A 65 -14.59 8.99 7.12
N LYS A 66 -15.01 10.06 6.44
CA LYS A 66 -14.91 10.15 4.99
C LYS A 66 -13.52 10.65 4.64
N LEU A 67 -12.83 9.91 3.79
CA LEU A 67 -11.49 10.22 3.33
C LEU A 67 -11.51 10.40 1.83
N ASP A 68 -10.78 11.40 1.34
CA ASP A 68 -10.59 11.61 -0.09
C ASP A 68 -9.65 10.56 -0.68
N ARG A 69 -8.73 10.01 0.13
CA ARG A 69 -7.71 9.05 -0.28
C ARG A 69 -7.20 8.21 0.89
N ILE A 70 -6.87 6.95 0.59
CA ILE A 70 -6.09 6.03 1.42
C ILE A 70 -4.93 5.52 0.57
N GLU A 71 -3.75 5.42 1.18
CA GLU A 71 -2.58 4.77 0.58
C GLU A 71 -2.37 3.42 1.27
N PHE A 72 -2.28 2.37 0.47
CA PHE A 72 -1.76 1.06 0.88
C PHE A 72 -0.35 0.97 0.29
N GLY A 73 0.65 0.75 1.13
CA GLY A 73 2.04 0.92 0.72
C GLY A 73 2.69 -0.31 0.10
N ILE A 74 4.02 -0.28 0.08
CA ILE A 74 4.88 -1.36 -0.44
C ILE A 74 4.51 -2.66 0.27
N GLY A 75 3.80 -3.52 -0.45
CA GLY A 75 3.20 -4.71 0.11
C GLY A 75 2.00 -4.41 1.01
N ILE A 76 1.00 -5.27 0.95
CA ILE A 76 0.10 -5.46 2.08
C ILE A 76 0.94 -6.16 3.16
N GLY A 77 1.68 -5.33 3.89
CA GLY A 77 2.95 -5.70 4.49
C GLY A 77 2.94 -6.94 5.38
N THR A 78 4.07 -7.61 5.40
CA THR A 78 4.42 -8.66 6.35
C THR A 78 4.82 -8.06 7.70
N TYR A 79 3.87 -7.37 8.35
CA TYR A 79 4.15 -6.58 9.55
C TYR A 79 4.75 -7.41 10.70
N GLY A 80 4.49 -8.71 10.75
CA GLY A 80 5.07 -9.65 11.71
C GLY A 80 6.38 -10.32 11.28
N TRP A 81 6.80 -10.15 10.02
CA TRP A 81 8.02 -10.75 9.47
C TRP A 81 9.27 -9.88 9.69
N SER A 82 9.11 -8.59 10.00
CA SER A 82 10.25 -7.70 10.18
C SER A 82 11.11 -8.07 11.40
N ASP A 83 12.45 -8.01 11.24
CA ASP A 83 13.42 -8.19 12.33
C ASP A 83 13.60 -6.93 13.19
N PHE A 84 13.03 -5.81 12.76
CA PHE A 84 13.30 -4.49 13.34
C PHE A 84 12.64 -4.28 14.72
N GLU A 85 11.45 -4.85 14.96
CA GLU A 85 10.78 -4.75 16.27
C GLU A 85 10.13 -6.08 16.71
N SER A 86 10.63 -6.68 17.79
CA SER A 86 10.06 -7.94 18.30
C SER A 86 8.63 -7.81 18.81
N GLU A 87 8.20 -6.60 19.20
CA GLU A 87 6.83 -6.35 19.66
C GLU A 87 5.83 -6.36 18.50
N ILE A 88 6.18 -5.86 17.30
CA ILE A 88 5.23 -5.85 16.17
C ILE A 88 4.86 -7.27 15.73
N ARG A 89 5.75 -8.26 15.92
CA ARG A 89 5.44 -9.68 15.64
C ARG A 89 4.25 -10.21 16.43
N LYS A 90 3.96 -9.62 17.59
CA LYS A 90 2.82 -10.00 18.42
C LYS A 90 1.49 -9.51 17.85
N ILE A 91 1.51 -8.73 16.76
CA ILE A 91 0.30 -8.22 16.12
C ILE A 91 -0.47 -9.31 15.38
N CYS A 92 0.21 -10.27 14.74
CA CYS A 92 -0.43 -11.27 13.87
C CYS A 92 -1.60 -12.01 14.54
N PRO A 93 -1.48 -12.56 15.76
CA PRO A 93 -2.60 -13.23 16.43
C PRO A 93 -3.72 -12.28 16.89
N LEU A 94 -3.53 -10.96 16.83
CA LEU A 94 -4.54 -9.96 17.19
C LEU A 94 -5.37 -9.49 15.99
N LEU A 95 -4.97 -9.85 14.77
CA LEU A 95 -5.64 -9.43 13.54
C LEU A 95 -6.93 -10.24 13.34
N ALA A 96 -8.05 -9.52 13.25
CA ALA A 96 -9.37 -10.15 13.15
C ALA A 96 -9.71 -10.66 11.73
N ARG A 97 -9.08 -10.11 10.69
CA ARG A 97 -9.35 -10.44 9.28
C ARG A 97 -8.38 -11.48 8.75
N HIS A 98 -8.90 -12.48 8.05
CA HIS A 98 -8.12 -13.59 7.53
C HIS A 98 -7.08 -13.13 6.51
N TRP A 99 -7.41 -12.17 5.64
CA TRP A 99 -6.46 -11.66 4.66
C TRP A 99 -5.22 -11.08 5.32
N VAL A 100 -5.39 -10.31 6.41
CA VAL A 100 -4.27 -9.67 7.10
C VAL A 100 -3.45 -10.72 7.82
N ALA A 101 -4.12 -11.67 8.48
CA ALA A 101 -3.44 -12.79 9.12
C ALA A 101 -2.61 -13.60 8.10
N SER A 102 -3.13 -13.82 6.89
CA SER A 102 -2.47 -14.61 5.85
C SER A 102 -1.20 -13.97 5.29
N VAL A 103 -1.08 -12.63 5.36
CA VAL A 103 0.12 -11.91 4.90
C VAL A 103 1.06 -11.54 6.05
N CYS A 104 0.60 -11.58 7.31
CA CYS A 104 1.31 -10.97 8.44
C CYS A 104 2.72 -11.54 8.66
N ASP A 105 2.87 -12.85 8.53
CA ASP A 105 4.11 -13.59 8.73
C ASP A 105 4.56 -14.37 7.48
N ASP A 106 3.98 -14.07 6.31
CA ASP A 106 4.26 -14.77 5.06
C ASP A 106 4.54 -13.79 3.90
N PRO A 107 5.81 -13.48 3.58
CA PRO A 107 6.18 -12.68 2.42
C PRO A 107 5.88 -13.34 1.08
N GLY A 108 5.59 -14.64 1.07
CA GLY A 108 5.11 -15.39 -0.09
C GLY A 108 3.59 -15.57 -0.10
N ALA A 109 2.83 -14.84 0.71
CA ALA A 109 1.37 -14.93 0.69
C ALA A 109 0.81 -14.54 -0.69
N PRO A 110 -0.16 -15.28 -1.28
CA PRO A 110 -0.69 -14.98 -2.61
C PRO A 110 -1.24 -13.56 -2.74
N ILE A 111 -1.83 -13.02 -1.67
CA ILE A 111 -2.34 -11.66 -1.63
C ILE A 111 -1.20 -10.66 -1.86
N GLU A 112 -0.10 -10.80 -1.14
CA GLU A 112 1.09 -9.95 -1.32
C GLU A 112 1.65 -10.06 -2.75
N GLN A 113 1.65 -11.27 -3.31
CA GLN A 113 2.20 -11.54 -4.64
C GLN A 113 1.31 -11.10 -5.80
N ALA A 114 0.01 -10.87 -5.56
CA ALA A 114 -0.93 -10.40 -6.55
C ALA A 114 -1.06 -8.87 -6.59
N MET A 115 -0.75 -8.19 -5.48
CA MET A 115 -0.87 -6.74 -5.34
C MET A 115 0.32 -6.00 -5.97
N PRO A 116 0.18 -4.68 -6.23
CA PRO A 116 1.31 -3.86 -6.66
C PRO A 116 2.49 -3.97 -5.68
N ILE A 117 3.70 -4.07 -6.23
CA ILE A 117 4.93 -4.11 -5.42
C ILE A 117 5.13 -2.80 -4.67
N ASN A 118 4.76 -1.69 -5.30
CA ASN A 118 4.80 -0.36 -4.72
C ASN A 118 3.45 0.00 -4.06
N SER A 119 3.33 1.23 -3.57
CA SER A 119 2.05 1.70 -3.05
C SER A 119 0.98 1.82 -4.13
N PHE A 120 -0.27 1.66 -3.71
CA PHE A 120 -1.45 2.05 -4.48
C PHE A 120 -2.37 2.90 -3.62
N TYR A 121 -3.16 3.71 -4.29
CA TYR A 121 -4.12 4.60 -3.67
C TYR A 121 -5.53 4.14 -3.96
N LEU A 122 -6.38 4.12 -2.93
CA LEU A 122 -7.83 4.11 -3.09
C LEU A 122 -8.35 5.52 -2.81
N MET A 123 -9.11 6.10 -3.72
CA MET A 123 -9.54 7.48 -3.58
C MET A 123 -10.91 7.76 -4.16
N ASP A 124 -11.49 8.86 -3.69
CA ASP A 124 -12.64 9.47 -4.34
C ASP A 124 -12.22 9.95 -5.73
N ARG A 125 -13.02 9.60 -6.74
CA ARG A 125 -12.78 9.99 -8.14
C ARG A 125 -12.71 11.50 -8.32
N ASP A 126 -13.48 12.26 -7.54
CA ASP A 126 -13.48 13.72 -7.62
C ASP A 126 -12.23 14.34 -6.95
N ALA A 127 -11.44 13.54 -6.23
CA ALA A 127 -10.21 13.96 -5.56
C ALA A 127 -8.94 13.72 -6.40
N LEU A 128 -9.03 13.38 -7.70
CA LEU A 128 -7.86 13.12 -8.56
C LEU A 128 -6.86 14.28 -8.63
N ALA A 129 -7.31 15.52 -8.40
CA ALA A 129 -6.44 16.70 -8.31
C ALA A 129 -5.40 16.62 -7.18
N LEU A 130 -5.53 15.70 -6.22
CA LEU A 130 -4.50 15.43 -5.21
C LEU A 130 -3.16 14.96 -5.81
N PHE A 131 -3.16 14.50 -7.06
CA PHE A 131 -1.93 14.14 -7.80
C PHE A 131 -1.32 15.28 -8.60
N ASP A 132 -1.88 16.49 -8.56
CA ASP A 132 -1.37 17.64 -9.30
C ASP A 132 0.03 18.10 -8.86
N ASN A 133 0.50 17.65 -7.70
CA ASN A 133 1.86 17.89 -7.21
C ASN A 133 2.69 16.59 -7.08
N HIS A 134 2.21 15.49 -7.65
CA HIS A 134 2.91 14.20 -7.61
C HIS A 134 3.64 13.97 -8.92
N ALA A 135 4.97 14.00 -8.86
CA ALA A 135 5.80 13.68 -10.01
C ALA A 135 5.96 12.16 -10.14
N THR A 136 5.81 11.63 -11.35
CA THR A 136 6.30 10.30 -11.69
C THR A 136 7.83 10.30 -11.61
N VAL A 137 8.43 9.11 -11.57
CA VAL A 137 9.90 8.99 -11.57
C VAL A 137 10.51 9.59 -12.85
N GLY A 138 9.80 9.57 -13.97
CA GLY A 138 10.22 10.26 -15.21
C GLY A 138 10.07 11.78 -15.16
N GLY A 139 9.62 12.35 -14.04
CA GLY A 139 9.49 13.79 -13.83
C GLY A 139 8.22 14.39 -14.43
N GLU A 140 7.35 13.59 -15.05
CA GLU A 140 6.03 14.05 -15.48
C GLU A 140 5.05 14.13 -14.32
N ASN A 141 3.99 14.90 -14.50
CA ASN A 141 2.96 15.04 -13.49
C ASN A 141 1.94 13.89 -13.58
N MET A 142 1.76 13.13 -12.49
CA MET A 142 0.78 12.04 -12.43
C MET A 142 -0.66 12.56 -12.64
N GLY A 143 -0.99 13.75 -12.12
CA GLY A 143 -2.28 14.39 -12.33
C GLY A 143 -2.58 14.64 -13.81
N ASP A 144 -1.59 15.09 -14.59
CA ASP A 144 -1.75 15.28 -16.04
C ASP A 144 -2.02 13.96 -16.77
N GLN A 145 -1.32 12.88 -16.38
CA GLN A 145 -1.54 11.55 -16.94
C GLN A 145 -2.93 11.00 -16.61
N LEU A 146 -3.40 11.18 -15.38
CA LEU A 146 -4.73 10.73 -14.97
C LEU A 146 -5.83 11.50 -15.71
N ARG A 147 -5.63 12.78 -16.03
CA ARG A 147 -6.62 13.59 -16.77
C ARG A 147 -6.76 13.17 -18.25
N THR A 148 -5.79 12.47 -18.83
CA THR A 148 -5.90 11.96 -20.22
C THR A 148 -6.60 10.61 -20.30
N MET A 149 -6.75 9.89 -19.18
CA MET A 149 -7.39 8.57 -19.13
C MET A 149 -8.90 8.66 -19.30
N ARG A 150 -9.50 7.59 -19.84
CA ARG A 150 -10.96 7.44 -19.95
C ARG A 150 -11.47 6.45 -18.92
N PHE A 151 -11.90 6.97 -17.78
CA PHE A 151 -12.35 6.14 -16.66
C PHE A 151 -13.73 5.50 -16.91
N GLU A 152 -13.69 4.19 -17.19
CA GLU A 152 -14.85 3.29 -17.27
C GLU A 152 -14.80 2.30 -16.09
N VAL A 153 -15.93 2.08 -15.41
CA VAL A 153 -15.98 1.18 -14.25
C VAL A 153 -15.59 -0.25 -14.63
N GLY A 154 -14.64 -0.81 -13.89
CA GLY A 154 -14.10 -2.16 -14.10
C GLY A 154 -12.98 -2.25 -15.13
N ARG A 155 -12.73 -1.19 -15.92
CA ARG A 155 -11.68 -1.15 -16.92
C ARG A 155 -10.42 -0.50 -16.35
N THR A 156 -9.28 -1.10 -16.66
CA THR A 156 -7.97 -0.56 -16.29
C THR A 156 -7.47 0.35 -17.41
N GLU A 157 -7.03 1.56 -17.06
CA GLU A 157 -6.43 2.53 -17.96
C GLU A 157 -4.96 2.75 -17.57
N ILE A 158 -4.12 3.07 -18.56
CA ILE A 158 -2.69 3.28 -18.40
C ILE A 158 -2.23 4.48 -19.23
N GLN A 159 -1.35 5.28 -18.66
CA GLN A 159 -0.70 6.40 -19.34
C GLN A 159 0.77 6.44 -18.91
N CYS A 160 1.66 6.35 -19.88
CA CYS A 160 3.10 6.35 -19.64
C CYS A 160 3.70 7.74 -19.88
N ASP A 161 4.86 7.97 -19.27
CA ASP A 161 5.70 9.13 -19.53
C ASP A 161 6.01 9.22 -21.06
N ARG A 162 6.10 10.45 -21.58
CA ARG A 162 6.35 10.77 -23.00
C ARG A 162 7.83 10.84 -23.34
N GLU A 163 8.65 11.35 -22.42
CA GLU A 163 10.10 11.44 -22.60
C GLU A 163 10.79 10.28 -21.88
N GLU A 164 11.66 9.56 -22.60
CA GLU A 164 12.47 8.46 -22.07
C GLU A 164 13.90 8.95 -21.77
N PRO A 165 14.24 9.25 -20.50
CA PRO A 165 15.61 9.23 -20.04
C PRO A 165 15.96 7.94 -19.27
N ALA A 166 14.98 7.08 -18.97
CA ALA A 166 15.16 5.88 -18.15
C ALA A 166 15.06 4.58 -18.96
N GLU A 167 15.89 3.59 -18.63
CA GLU A 167 15.87 2.24 -19.22
C GLU A 167 14.53 1.50 -18.96
N THR A 168 13.73 1.96 -18.01
CA THR A 168 12.40 1.43 -17.70
C THR A 168 11.35 2.52 -17.85
N ARG A 169 10.39 2.30 -18.76
CA ARG A 169 9.27 3.21 -18.97
C ARG A 169 8.27 3.05 -17.83
N LEU A 170 8.05 4.12 -17.08
CA LEU A 170 7.09 4.15 -15.99
C LEU A 170 5.75 4.70 -16.48
N CYS A 171 4.67 4.11 -15.97
CA CYS A 171 3.33 4.48 -16.33
C CYS A 171 2.46 4.58 -15.09
N SER A 172 1.58 5.57 -15.10
CA SER A 172 0.45 5.61 -14.16
C SER A 172 -0.63 4.65 -14.66
N ALA A 173 -1.14 3.82 -13.77
CA ALA A 173 -2.29 2.97 -13.99
C ALA A 173 -3.44 3.40 -13.07
N ALA A 174 -4.67 3.25 -13.57
CA ALA A 174 -5.86 3.53 -12.79
C ALA A 174 -7.00 2.58 -13.13
N LYS A 175 -7.79 2.23 -12.13
CA LYS A 175 -8.97 1.38 -12.29
C LYS A 175 -10.13 1.91 -11.46
N PRO A 176 -11.19 2.45 -12.09
CA PRO A 176 -12.42 2.79 -11.40
C PRO A 176 -13.10 1.50 -10.91
N ILE A 177 -13.20 1.35 -9.59
CA ILE A 177 -13.79 0.16 -8.93
C ILE A 177 -15.31 0.35 -8.82
N SER A 178 -15.75 1.57 -8.51
CA SER A 178 -17.15 1.97 -8.49
C SER A 178 -17.31 3.31 -9.23
N ARG A 179 -18.50 3.93 -9.12
CA ARG A 179 -18.71 5.27 -9.70
C ARG A 179 -17.79 6.32 -9.09
N GLN A 180 -17.60 6.27 -7.77
CA GLN A 180 -16.85 7.26 -6.99
C GLN A 180 -15.55 6.71 -6.39
N LEU A 181 -15.29 5.41 -6.42
CA LEU A 181 -14.03 4.83 -5.95
C LEU A 181 -13.12 4.46 -7.13
N ILE A 182 -11.90 4.97 -7.11
CA ILE A 182 -10.85 4.66 -8.08
C ILE A 182 -9.58 4.18 -7.38
N ALA A 183 -8.92 3.18 -7.96
CA ALA A 183 -7.57 2.78 -7.61
C ALA A 183 -6.56 3.45 -8.54
N VAL A 184 -5.44 3.93 -8.01
CA VAL A 184 -4.35 4.56 -8.77
C VAL A 184 -3.01 4.01 -8.28
N TRP A 185 -2.13 3.60 -9.20
CA TRP A 185 -0.79 3.07 -8.88
C TRP A 185 0.17 3.23 -10.06
N THR A 186 1.41 2.77 -9.89
CA THR A 186 2.46 2.85 -10.91
C THR A 186 2.82 1.46 -11.41
N VAL A 187 3.00 1.33 -12.73
CA VAL A 187 3.43 0.11 -13.42
C VAL A 187 4.60 0.41 -14.36
N TRP A 188 5.33 -0.62 -14.76
CA TRP A 188 6.47 -0.53 -15.67
C TRP A 188 6.64 -1.83 -16.47
N ASP A 189 7.45 -1.77 -17.52
CA ASP A 189 7.87 -2.97 -18.23
C ASP A 189 8.90 -3.76 -17.42
N GLY A 190 8.65 -5.05 -17.23
CA GLY A 190 9.57 -6.01 -16.63
C GLY A 190 9.98 -7.11 -17.62
N GLU A 191 10.91 -7.97 -17.20
CA GLU A 191 11.41 -9.07 -18.04
C GLU A 191 10.32 -10.07 -18.46
N ARG A 192 9.29 -10.26 -17.62
CA ARG A 192 8.26 -11.29 -17.78
C ARG A 192 6.85 -10.73 -17.99
N GLU A 193 6.65 -9.43 -17.80
CA GLU A 193 5.34 -8.77 -17.85
C GLU A 193 5.51 -7.36 -18.41
N THR A 194 4.67 -6.99 -19.39
CA THR A 194 4.62 -5.61 -19.90
C THR A 194 3.79 -4.73 -18.97
N ALA A 195 4.00 -3.41 -19.00
CA ALA A 195 3.26 -2.47 -18.15
C ALA A 195 1.72 -2.61 -18.30
N PRO A 196 1.14 -2.79 -19.51
CA PRO A 196 -0.29 -3.03 -19.65
C PRO A 196 -0.77 -4.36 -19.06
N MET A 197 0.04 -5.43 -19.15
CA MET A 197 -0.29 -6.73 -18.53
C MET A 197 -0.27 -6.62 -17.00
N MET A 198 0.76 -5.97 -16.45
CA MET A 198 0.91 -5.68 -15.04
C MET A 198 -0.28 -4.87 -14.51
N ALA A 199 -0.63 -3.79 -15.21
CA ALA A 199 -1.78 -2.97 -14.86
C ALA A 199 -3.07 -3.79 -14.83
N GLU A 200 -3.34 -4.63 -15.83
CA GLU A 200 -4.57 -5.41 -15.85
C GLU A 200 -4.63 -6.47 -14.75
N ARG A 201 -3.51 -7.14 -14.46
CA ARG A 201 -3.39 -8.12 -13.37
C ARG A 201 -3.60 -7.47 -12.02
N GLU A 202 -2.83 -6.42 -11.72
CA GLU A 202 -2.88 -5.69 -10.45
C GLU A 202 -4.22 -4.99 -10.27
N GLY A 203 -4.79 -4.43 -11.34
CA GLY A 203 -6.12 -3.83 -11.30
C GLY A 203 -7.20 -4.84 -10.91
N LYS A 204 -7.14 -6.08 -11.42
CA LYS A 204 -8.03 -7.16 -10.96
C LYS A 204 -7.79 -7.52 -9.50
N ALA A 205 -6.53 -7.59 -9.08
CA ALA A 205 -6.17 -7.92 -7.70
C ALA A 205 -6.70 -6.86 -6.74
N ILE A 206 -6.45 -5.57 -7.00
CA ILE A 206 -6.96 -4.45 -6.19
C ILE A 206 -8.50 -4.49 -6.13
N ALA A 207 -9.18 -4.73 -7.26
CA ALA A 207 -10.64 -4.81 -7.27
C ALA A 207 -11.17 -5.99 -6.42
N ALA A 208 -10.51 -7.16 -6.48
CA ALA A 208 -10.82 -8.30 -5.64
C ALA A 208 -10.53 -8.02 -4.15
N PHE A 209 -9.42 -7.36 -3.85
CA PHE A 209 -9.05 -6.94 -2.51
C PHE A 209 -10.09 -5.99 -1.91
N VAL A 210 -10.50 -4.95 -2.65
CA VAL A 210 -11.54 -4.02 -2.21
C VAL A 210 -12.86 -4.75 -1.95
N ARG A 211 -13.25 -5.65 -2.85
CA ARG A 211 -14.54 -6.33 -2.78
C ARG A 211 -14.62 -7.40 -1.69
N TYR A 212 -13.56 -8.16 -1.48
CA TYR A 212 -13.58 -9.38 -0.66
C TYR A 212 -12.72 -9.27 0.60
N ALA A 213 -11.69 -8.41 0.62
CA ALA A 213 -10.79 -8.30 1.76
C ALA A 213 -11.16 -7.13 2.69
N ILE A 214 -11.42 -5.94 2.12
CA ILE A 214 -11.62 -4.71 2.90
C ILE A 214 -13.02 -4.12 2.79
N ALA A 215 -13.97 -4.86 2.23
CA ALA A 215 -15.39 -4.56 2.38
C ALA A 215 -15.83 -4.70 3.86
N PRO A 216 -17.01 -4.19 4.26
CA PRO A 216 -17.50 -4.33 5.64
C PRO A 216 -17.49 -5.77 6.14
N GLU A 217 -17.87 -6.71 5.27
CA GLU A 217 -17.78 -8.14 5.49
C GLU A 217 -16.66 -8.72 4.61
N GLU A 218 -15.74 -9.46 5.23
CA GLU A 218 -14.68 -10.18 4.51
C GLU A 218 -15.25 -11.47 3.91
N ASP A 219 -14.85 -11.77 2.67
CA ASP A 219 -15.12 -13.04 1.97
C ASP A 219 -13.79 -13.65 1.52
N PHE A 220 -13.06 -14.22 2.49
CA PHE A 220 -11.71 -14.77 2.26
C PHE A 220 -11.71 -15.95 1.29
N ASP A 221 -12.78 -16.76 1.30
CA ASP A 221 -12.93 -17.92 0.42
C ASP A 221 -13.02 -17.53 -1.06
N ARG A 222 -13.52 -16.32 -1.38
CA ARG A 222 -13.46 -15.76 -2.74
C ARG A 222 -12.19 -14.99 -3.01
N LEU A 223 -11.60 -14.38 -1.99
CA LEU A 223 -10.38 -13.60 -2.12
C LEU A 223 -9.18 -14.49 -2.51
N LEU A 224 -8.95 -15.56 -1.74
CA LEU A 224 -7.73 -16.36 -1.88
C LEU A 224 -7.58 -16.98 -3.29
N PRO A 225 -8.59 -17.65 -3.87
CA PRO A 225 -8.48 -18.17 -5.23
C PRO A 225 -8.25 -17.07 -6.28
N ALA A 226 -8.91 -15.92 -6.14
CA ALA A 226 -8.70 -14.80 -7.05
C ALA A 226 -7.26 -14.29 -6.99
N MET A 227 -6.65 -14.22 -5.81
CA MET A 227 -5.26 -13.81 -5.64
C MET A 227 -4.27 -14.86 -6.16
N CYS A 228 -4.59 -16.14 -6.02
CA CYS A 228 -3.82 -17.23 -6.62
C CYS A 228 -3.73 -17.12 -8.15
N GLU A 229 -4.82 -16.75 -8.82
CA GLU A 229 -4.84 -16.56 -10.28
C GLU A 229 -4.10 -15.30 -10.75
N LEU A 230 -3.88 -14.33 -9.86
CA LEU A 230 -3.38 -12.99 -10.16
C LEU A 230 -1.96 -12.74 -9.63
N GLN A 231 -1.27 -13.79 -9.18
CA GLN A 231 0.12 -13.68 -8.76
C GLN A 231 1.02 -13.20 -9.91
N ARG A 232 2.02 -12.40 -9.55
CA ARG A 232 3.06 -11.96 -10.48
C ARG A 232 3.85 -13.14 -11.08
N PRO A 233 4.39 -13.02 -12.31
CA PRO A 233 5.11 -14.13 -12.97
C PRO A 233 6.40 -14.60 -12.28
N ASP A 234 6.95 -13.81 -11.35
CA ASP A 234 8.12 -14.13 -10.54
C ASP A 234 7.75 -14.53 -9.10
N ALA A 235 6.49 -14.94 -8.90
CA ALA A 235 6.00 -15.41 -7.63
C ALA A 235 6.88 -16.52 -7.02
N LYS A 236 7.08 -16.44 -5.71
CA LYS A 236 7.92 -17.33 -4.92
C LYS A 236 7.06 -18.03 -3.87
N GLU A 237 7.41 -19.27 -3.56
CA GLU A 237 6.80 -19.98 -2.45
C GLU A 237 7.22 -19.37 -1.12
N GLY A 238 6.24 -19.15 -0.24
CA GLY A 238 6.45 -18.62 1.11
C GLY A 238 7.01 -19.67 2.08
N PRO A 239 7.48 -19.26 3.28
CA PRO A 239 7.90 -20.18 4.34
C PRO A 239 6.82 -21.18 4.78
N ASN A 240 5.54 -20.82 4.59
CA ASN A 240 4.40 -21.65 4.96
C ASN A 240 3.90 -22.56 3.82
N GLY A 241 4.63 -22.61 2.70
CA GLY A 241 4.23 -23.31 1.48
C GLY A 241 3.32 -22.47 0.58
N ASP A 242 2.83 -23.07 -0.50
CA ASP A 242 1.95 -22.40 -1.46
C ASP A 242 0.47 -22.78 -1.25
N PRO A 243 -0.36 -21.90 -0.65
CA PRO A 243 -1.78 -22.17 -0.44
C PRO A 243 -2.59 -22.21 -1.74
N CYS A 244 -1.98 -21.95 -2.90
CA CYS A 244 -2.62 -22.05 -4.22
C CYS A 244 -2.46 -23.42 -4.88
N LYS A 245 -1.71 -24.37 -4.28
CA LYS A 245 -1.44 -25.71 -4.84
C LYS A 245 -2.31 -26.82 -4.23
N VAL A 246 -3.44 -26.49 -3.61
CA VAL A 246 -4.31 -27.43 -2.89
C VAL A 246 -5.26 -28.18 -3.82
#